data_AF-A0A2W0BI42-F1
#
_entry.id   AF-A0A2W0BI42-F1
#
_cell.length_a   1.000
_cell.length_b   1.000
_cell.length_c   1.000
_cell.angle_alpha   90.00
_cell.angle_beta   90.00
_cell.angle_gamma   90.00
#
_symmetry.space_group_name_H-M   'P 1'
#
loop_
_entity.id
_entity.type
_entity.pdbx_description
1 polymer ?
#
loop_
_entity_poly.entity_id
_entity_poly.type
_entity_poly.pdbx_seq_one_letter_code
_entity_poly.pdbx_strand_id
1 'polypeptide(L)'
;MEMQTEVMALPRNAVIALRRHSILIMGIFVLAAVVFAGWMYAQRRNDDSLSAQFRASAQQAYRAISNCENYKLTRGDSYQLRELEAEKAVAASGAIARTNTDRLAAMALSDYLHQVKVVHLAWQNRDRKSGKHGYAESSRELRTAKQKVHAFISIAEERTHKPARG
;
A
#
# COMPACT_ATOMS: atom_id res chain seq x y z
N MET A 1 -31.92 8.79 71.59
CA MET A 1 -32.53 9.29 70.34
C MET A 1 -31.71 8.69 69.21
N GLU A 2 -32.04 7.49 68.79
CA GLU A 2 -31.30 6.76 67.76
C GLU A 2 -32.15 6.79 66.48
N MET A 3 -31.64 7.48 65.47
CA MET A 3 -32.26 7.59 64.16
C MET A 3 -31.90 6.31 63.39
N GLN A 4 -32.79 5.32 63.39
CA GLN A 4 -32.64 4.14 62.54
C GLN A 4 -32.77 4.57 61.08
N THR A 5 -31.65 4.67 60.39
CA THR A 5 -31.64 4.74 58.93
C THR A 5 -32.03 3.35 58.40
N GLU A 6 -33.30 3.17 58.07
CA GLU A 6 -33.75 2.08 57.20
C GLU A 6 -33.08 2.28 55.82
N VAL A 7 -31.98 1.58 55.61
CA VAL A 7 -31.41 1.41 54.28
C VAL A 7 -32.43 0.59 53.49
N MET A 8 -33.23 1.26 52.66
CA MET A 8 -34.17 0.60 51.75
C MET A 8 -33.40 -0.41 50.89
N ALA A 9 -33.43 -1.68 51.28
CA ALA A 9 -32.87 -2.76 50.51
C ALA A 9 -33.77 -2.97 49.27
N LEU A 10 -33.26 -2.60 48.09
CA LEU A 10 -33.96 -2.86 46.83
C LEU A 10 -34.33 -4.35 46.75
N PRO A 11 -35.59 -4.69 46.45
CA PRO A 11 -36.02 -6.08 46.39
C PRO A 11 -35.15 -6.84 45.39
N ARG A 12 -34.71 -8.05 45.76
CA ARG A 12 -33.77 -8.89 44.98
C ARG A 12 -34.16 -8.99 43.50
N ASN A 13 -35.46 -8.96 43.20
CA ASN A 13 -36.03 -8.99 41.85
C ASN A 13 -35.71 -7.72 41.03
N ALA A 14 -35.70 -6.54 41.65
CA ALA A 14 -35.33 -5.29 41.00
C ALA A 14 -33.83 -5.25 40.66
N VAL A 15 -32.98 -5.81 41.53
CA VAL A 15 -31.52 -5.93 41.29
C VAL A 15 -31.23 -6.92 40.15
N ILE A 16 -31.96 -8.05 40.09
CA ILE A 16 -31.84 -9.03 39.01
C ILE A 16 -32.33 -8.45 37.67
N ALA A 17 -33.43 -7.70 37.67
CA ALA A 17 -33.95 -7.02 36.49
C ALA A 17 -32.97 -5.94 35.96
N LEU A 18 -32.40 -5.14 36.86
CA LEU A 18 -31.37 -4.15 36.52
C LEU A 18 -30.16 -4.83 35.88
N ARG A 19 -29.62 -5.90 36.49
CA ARG A 19 -28.46 -6.64 35.94
C ARG A 19 -28.75 -7.20 34.55
N ARG A 20 -29.95 -7.74 34.31
CA ARG A 20 -30.35 -8.23 32.98
C ARG A 20 -30.39 -7.10 31.94
N HIS A 21 -30.88 -5.92 32.31
CA HIS A 21 -30.88 -4.75 31.43
C HIS A 21 -29.46 -4.25 31.17
N SER A 22 -28.60 -4.21 32.19
CA SER A 22 -27.18 -3.84 32.04
C SER A 22 -26.45 -4.77 31.08
N ILE A 23 -26.70 -6.09 31.17
CA ILE A 23 -26.09 -7.09 30.27
C ILE A 23 -26.58 -6.90 28.83
N LEU A 24 -27.88 -6.65 28.63
CA LEU A 24 -28.43 -6.36 27.30
C LEU A 24 -27.82 -5.09 26.69
N ILE A 25 -27.74 -4.02 27.48
CA ILE A 25 -27.15 -2.74 27.04
C ILE A 25 -25.67 -2.95 26.70
N MET A 26 -24.90 -3.63 27.55
CA MET A 26 -23.50 -3.95 27.30
C MET A 26 -23.34 -4.81 26.03
N GLY A 27 -24.23 -5.79 25.81
CA GLY A 27 -24.25 -6.59 24.58
C GLY A 27 -24.47 -5.76 23.33
N ILE A 28 -25.39 -4.79 23.37
CA ILE A 28 -25.64 -3.85 22.26
C ILE A 28 -24.41 -2.97 22.00
N PHE A 29 -23.74 -2.46 23.04
CA PHE A 29 -22.51 -1.67 22.89
C PHE A 29 -21.36 -2.47 22.29
N VAL A 30 -21.16 -3.73 22.72
CA VAL A 30 -20.14 -4.61 22.14
C VAL A 30 -20.46 -4.87 20.67
N LEU A 31 -21.72 -5.15 20.33
CA LEU A 31 -22.12 -5.37 18.94
C LEU A 31 -21.91 -4.12 18.07
N ALA A 32 -22.27 -2.94 18.58
CA ALA A 32 -22.04 -1.66 17.92
C ALA A 32 -20.54 -1.38 17.70
N ALA A 33 -19.70 -1.67 18.69
CA ALA A 33 -18.25 -1.52 18.57
C ALA A 33 -17.66 -2.45 17.50
N VAL A 34 -18.11 -3.71 17.42
CA VAL A 34 -17.68 -4.65 16.39
C VAL A 34 -18.10 -4.20 14.99
N VAL A 35 -19.35 -3.73 14.84
CA VAL A 35 -19.84 -3.20 13.55
C VAL A 35 -19.05 -1.97 13.13
N PHE A 36 -18.81 -1.03 14.07
CA PHE A 36 -18.02 0.17 13.81
C PHE A 36 -16.56 -0.17 13.44
N ALA A 37 -15.94 -1.10 14.15
CA ALA A 37 -14.59 -1.57 13.82
C ALA A 37 -14.53 -2.23 12.44
N GLY A 38 -15.54 -3.03 12.08
CA GLY A 38 -15.67 -3.63 10.76
C GLY A 38 -15.82 -2.59 9.66
N TRP A 39 -16.64 -1.55 9.89
CA TRP A 39 -16.82 -0.44 8.95
C TRP A 39 -15.54 0.38 8.76
N MET A 40 -14.86 0.74 9.85
CA MET A 40 -13.56 1.43 9.81
C MET A 40 -12.49 0.60 9.11
N TYR A 41 -12.47 -0.72 9.33
CA TYR A 41 -11.57 -1.63 8.63
C TYR A 41 -11.85 -1.66 7.12
N ALA A 42 -13.12 -1.74 6.72
CA ALA A 42 -13.51 -1.70 5.32
C ALA A 42 -13.18 -0.35 4.65
N GLN A 43 -13.39 0.77 5.35
CA GLN A 43 -13.09 2.10 4.87
C GLN A 43 -11.57 2.29 4.65
N ARG A 44 -10.76 1.92 5.65
CA ARG A 44 -9.30 1.97 5.52
C ARG A 44 -8.78 1.11 4.36
N ARG A 45 -9.39 -0.06 4.14
CA ARG A 45 -9.05 -0.95 3.04
C ARG A 45 -9.42 -0.39 1.65
N ASN A 46 -10.39 0.51 1.58
CA ASN A 46 -10.78 1.21 0.37
C ASN A 46 -9.86 2.42 0.12
N ASP A 47 -9.48 3.14 1.18
CA ASP A 47 -8.51 4.25 1.10
C ASP A 47 -7.10 3.76 0.74
N ASP A 48 -6.73 2.55 1.17
CA ASP A 48 -5.48 1.87 0.82
C ASP A 48 -5.44 1.39 -0.65
N SER A 49 -6.54 1.49 -1.40
CA SER A 49 -6.60 1.02 -2.78
C SER A 49 -6.23 2.11 -3.79
N LEU A 50 -5.41 1.75 -4.78
CA LEU A 50 -5.08 2.63 -5.90
C LEU A 50 -6.35 3.00 -6.68
N SER A 51 -6.44 4.25 -7.14
CA SER A 51 -7.55 4.68 -7.99
C SER A 51 -7.56 3.90 -9.30
N ALA A 52 -8.74 3.60 -9.84
CA ALA A 52 -8.86 2.78 -11.05
C ALA A 52 -8.14 3.40 -12.25
N GLN A 53 -8.17 4.74 -12.37
CA GLN A 53 -7.47 5.50 -13.40
C GLN A 53 -5.94 5.39 -13.23
N PHE A 54 -5.45 5.50 -11.99
CA PHE A 54 -4.02 5.40 -11.68
C PHE A 54 -3.48 3.99 -11.95
N ARG A 55 -4.21 2.93 -11.60
CA ARG A 55 -3.74 1.53 -11.77
C ARG A 55 -3.30 1.21 -13.19
N ALA A 56 -4.11 1.54 -14.20
CA ALA A 56 -3.80 1.21 -15.59
C ALA A 56 -2.54 1.93 -16.06
N SER A 57 -2.39 3.21 -15.70
CA SER A 57 -1.19 3.99 -16.01
C SER A 57 0.03 3.48 -15.24
N ALA A 58 -0.12 3.16 -13.96
CA ALA A 58 0.95 2.60 -13.13
C ALA A 58 1.45 1.26 -13.66
N GLN A 59 0.56 0.38 -14.14
CA GLN A 59 0.94 -0.87 -14.80
C GLN A 59 1.69 -0.62 -16.11
N GLN A 60 1.27 0.38 -16.90
CA GLN A 60 1.97 0.78 -18.13
C GLN A 60 3.37 1.33 -17.81
N ALA A 61 3.50 2.19 -16.80
CA ALA A 61 4.78 2.72 -16.35
C ALA A 61 5.69 1.61 -15.83
N TYR A 62 5.18 0.69 -15.01
CA TYR A 62 5.93 -0.46 -14.53
C TYR A 62 6.48 -1.32 -15.67
N ARG A 63 5.66 -1.63 -16.69
CA ARG A 63 6.09 -2.36 -17.88
C ARG A 63 7.16 -1.60 -18.66
N ALA A 64 7.01 -0.28 -18.83
CA ALA A 64 8.00 0.55 -19.50
C ALA A 64 9.35 0.57 -18.76
N ILE A 65 9.33 0.71 -17.42
CA ILE A 65 10.56 0.65 -16.60
C ILE A 65 11.18 -0.75 -16.67
N SER A 66 10.39 -1.82 -16.52
CA SER A 66 10.91 -3.18 -16.61
C SER A 66 11.50 -3.48 -17.99
N ASN A 67 10.91 -2.94 -19.06
CA ASN A 67 11.47 -3.04 -20.40
C ASN A 67 12.80 -2.28 -20.48
N CYS A 68 12.88 -1.08 -19.92
CA CYS A 68 14.12 -0.30 -19.83
C CYS A 68 15.22 -1.03 -19.04
N GLU A 69 14.90 -1.62 -17.89
CA GLU A 69 15.79 -2.47 -17.07
C GLU A 69 16.33 -3.65 -17.90
N ASN A 70 15.45 -4.40 -18.55
CA ASN A 70 15.82 -5.57 -19.35
C ASN A 70 16.62 -5.24 -20.60
N TYR A 71 16.43 -4.04 -21.16
CA TYR A 71 17.10 -3.60 -22.37
C TYR A 71 18.60 -3.31 -22.14
N LYS A 72 19.05 -3.34 -20.88
CA LYS A 72 20.42 -3.06 -20.49
C LYS A 72 21.16 -4.28 -19.94
N LEU A 73 21.38 -5.26 -20.80
CA LEU A 73 22.51 -6.21 -20.71
C LEU A 73 23.02 -6.70 -22.09
N THR A 74 22.40 -6.30 -23.20
CA THR A 74 22.66 -6.93 -24.53
C THR A 74 22.87 -5.98 -25.72
N ARG A 75 22.34 -4.74 -25.74
CA ARG A 75 22.53 -3.78 -26.86
C ARG A 75 22.62 -2.33 -26.36
N GLY A 76 23.72 -1.64 -26.66
CA GLY A 76 24.06 -0.32 -26.09
C GLY A 76 23.26 0.88 -26.64
N ASP A 77 22.80 0.82 -27.88
CA ASP A 77 22.40 2.04 -28.61
C ASP A 77 20.95 2.48 -28.36
N SER A 78 20.06 1.57 -27.99
CA SER A 78 18.61 1.85 -27.86
C SER A 78 18.14 2.11 -26.44
N TYR A 79 19.04 2.17 -25.46
CA TYR A 79 18.63 2.40 -24.07
C TYR A 79 18.05 3.80 -23.83
N GLN A 80 18.64 4.85 -24.40
CA GLN A 80 18.17 6.23 -24.19
C GLN A 80 16.72 6.42 -24.65
N LEU A 81 16.34 5.76 -25.76
CA LEU A 81 14.97 5.80 -26.26
C LEU A 81 13.99 5.09 -25.31
N ARG A 82 14.40 3.96 -24.72
CA ARG A 82 13.60 3.24 -23.71
C ARG A 82 13.53 3.96 -22.37
N GLU A 83 14.60 4.64 -21.99
CA GLU A 83 14.64 5.50 -20.80
C GLU A 83 13.63 6.64 -20.95
N LEU A 84 13.62 7.32 -22.10
CA LEU A 84 12.66 8.38 -22.40
C LEU A 84 11.20 7.87 -22.41
N GLU A 85 10.95 6.68 -22.97
CA GLU A 85 9.63 6.03 -22.90
C GLU A 85 9.19 5.77 -21.46
N ALA A 86 10.11 5.26 -20.62
CA ALA A 86 9.83 4.99 -19.21
C ALA A 86 9.58 6.28 -18.42
N GLU A 87 10.36 7.34 -18.65
CA GLU A 87 10.14 8.66 -18.05
C GLU A 87 8.77 9.24 -18.40
N LYS A 88 8.39 9.18 -19.68
CA LYS A 88 7.08 9.65 -20.12
C LYS A 88 5.95 8.88 -19.45
N ALA A 89 6.08 7.56 -19.33
CA ALA A 89 5.07 6.73 -18.69
C ALA A 89 4.95 7.00 -17.18
N VAL A 90 6.08 7.21 -16.50
CA VAL A 90 6.11 7.61 -15.08
C VAL A 90 5.50 9.00 -14.88
N ALA A 91 5.85 9.97 -15.72
CA ALA A 91 5.29 11.32 -15.67
C ALA A 91 3.78 11.32 -15.91
N ALA A 92 3.29 10.52 -16.87
CA ALA A 92 1.86 10.35 -17.13
C ALA A 92 1.14 9.73 -15.92
N SER A 93 1.74 8.73 -15.26
CA SER A 93 1.20 8.14 -14.03
C SER A 93 1.15 9.15 -12.89
N GLY A 94 2.21 9.95 -12.72
CA GLY A 94 2.28 11.00 -11.70
C GLY A 94 1.24 12.11 -11.92
N ALA A 95 0.96 12.48 -13.16
CA ALA A 95 -0.02 13.51 -13.50
C ALA A 95 -1.46 13.13 -13.12
N ILE A 96 -1.77 11.82 -13.09
CA ILE A 96 -3.10 11.32 -12.73
C ILE A 96 -3.21 10.86 -11.27
N ALA A 97 -2.14 10.98 -10.48
CA ALA A 97 -2.12 10.59 -9.07
C ALA A 97 -2.92 11.59 -8.20
N ARG A 98 -4.10 11.18 -7.73
CA ARG A 98 -5.02 12.07 -6.99
C ARG A 98 -5.07 11.77 -5.49
N THR A 99 -5.01 10.50 -5.11
CA THR A 99 -5.04 10.08 -3.71
C THR A 99 -3.63 10.06 -3.11
N ASN A 100 -3.55 9.97 -1.77
CA ASN A 100 -2.25 9.79 -1.11
C ASN A 100 -1.58 8.47 -1.52
N THR A 101 -2.37 7.39 -1.65
CA THR A 101 -1.90 6.09 -2.12
C THR A 101 -1.38 6.12 -3.55
N ASP A 102 -2.06 6.82 -4.46
CA ASP A 102 -1.58 7.01 -5.84
C ASP A 102 -0.27 7.78 -5.86
N ARG A 103 -0.12 8.81 -5.02
CA ARG A 103 1.13 9.58 -4.91
C ARG A 103 2.29 8.75 -4.39
N LEU A 104 2.06 7.93 -3.36
CA LEU A 104 3.08 7.00 -2.84
C LEU A 104 3.50 5.98 -3.89
N ALA A 105 2.55 5.44 -4.66
CA ALA A 105 2.86 4.53 -5.76
C ALA A 105 3.59 5.22 -6.92
N ALA A 106 3.24 6.48 -7.24
CA ALA A 106 3.95 7.28 -8.23
C ALA A 106 5.39 7.59 -7.81
N MET A 107 5.61 7.91 -6.53
CA MET A 107 6.96 8.06 -5.95
C MET A 107 7.74 6.76 -6.05
N ALA A 108 7.14 5.62 -5.69
CA ALA A 108 7.79 4.32 -5.83
C ALA A 108 8.18 4.00 -7.29
N LEU A 109 7.31 4.32 -8.27
CA LEU A 109 7.62 4.18 -9.70
C LEU A 109 8.80 5.06 -10.13
N SER A 110 8.84 6.29 -9.63
CA SER A 110 9.95 7.22 -9.87
C SER A 110 11.26 6.71 -9.28
N ASP A 111 11.23 6.21 -8.04
CA ASP A 111 12.39 5.60 -7.37
C ASP A 111 12.92 4.39 -8.13
N TYR A 112 12.02 3.53 -8.64
CA TYR A 112 12.43 2.38 -9.45
C TYR A 112 13.12 2.79 -10.75
N LEU A 113 12.56 3.75 -11.49
CA LEU A 113 13.20 4.29 -12.69
C LEU A 113 14.55 4.95 -12.37
N HIS A 114 14.63 5.70 -11.27
CA HIS A 114 15.88 6.30 -10.81
C HIS A 114 16.94 5.22 -10.55
N GLN A 115 16.59 4.16 -9.84
CA GLN A 115 17.50 3.06 -9.54
C GLN A 115 17.96 2.29 -10.79
N VAL A 116 17.09 2.14 -11.80
CA VAL A 116 17.49 1.58 -13.12
C VAL A 116 18.59 2.44 -13.76
N LYS A 117 18.46 3.77 -13.71
CA LYS A 117 19.47 4.71 -14.23
C LYS A 117 20.77 4.66 -13.42
N VAL A 118 20.69 4.57 -12.09
CA VAL A 118 21.87 4.45 -11.23
C VAL A 118 22.63 3.15 -11.53
N VAL A 119 21.93 2.01 -11.66
CA VAL A 119 22.54 0.73 -12.06
C VAL A 119 23.18 0.82 -13.44
N HIS A 120 22.54 1.51 -14.39
CA HIS A 120 23.15 1.76 -15.69
C HIS A 120 24.48 2.50 -15.56
N LEU A 121 24.50 3.62 -14.84
CA LEU A 121 25.70 4.43 -14.66
C LEU A 121 26.80 3.64 -13.94
N ALA A 122 26.43 2.85 -12.93
CA ALA A 122 27.36 1.97 -12.24
C ALA A 122 27.94 0.89 -13.18
N TRP A 123 27.12 0.33 -14.08
CA TRP A 123 27.57 -0.61 -15.10
C TRP A 123 28.53 0.03 -16.11
N GLN A 124 28.28 1.26 -16.57
CA GLN A 124 29.21 1.99 -17.46
C GLN A 124 30.56 2.26 -16.79
N ASN A 125 30.58 2.43 -15.47
CA ASN A 125 31.79 2.70 -14.71
C ASN A 125 32.45 1.44 -14.10
N ARG A 126 31.94 0.24 -14.44
CA ARG A 126 32.32 -1.04 -13.82
C ARG A 126 33.82 -1.35 -13.89
N ASP A 127 34.49 -0.95 -14.97
CA ASP A 127 35.89 -1.32 -15.20
C ASP A 127 36.87 -0.55 -14.29
N ARG A 128 36.39 0.45 -13.55
CA ARG A 128 37.15 1.12 -12.49
C ARG A 128 37.10 0.27 -11.21
N LYS A 129 38.22 0.12 -10.47
CA LYS A 129 38.29 -0.68 -9.22
C LYS A 129 37.18 -0.34 -8.20
N SER A 130 36.78 0.93 -8.10
CA SER A 130 35.66 1.39 -7.27
C SER A 130 34.26 1.06 -7.84
N GLY A 131 34.14 0.88 -9.15
CA GLY A 131 32.88 0.62 -9.85
C GLY A 131 32.28 -0.77 -9.60
N LYS A 132 33.10 -1.78 -9.29
CA LYS A 132 32.61 -3.14 -8.98
C LYS A 132 31.77 -3.19 -7.70
N HIS A 133 32.16 -2.44 -6.66
CA HIS A 133 31.40 -2.38 -5.42
C HIS A 133 30.10 -1.57 -5.61
N GLY A 134 30.20 -0.42 -6.28
CA GLY A 134 29.03 0.42 -6.60
C GLY A 134 27.97 -0.32 -7.43
N TYR A 135 28.37 -1.12 -8.42
CA TYR A 135 27.41 -1.90 -9.21
C TYR A 135 26.63 -2.94 -8.37
N ALA A 136 27.30 -3.60 -7.43
CA ALA A 136 26.66 -4.60 -6.56
C ALA A 136 25.66 -3.94 -5.59
N GLU A 137 26.01 -2.77 -5.05
CA GLU A 137 25.15 -1.98 -4.18
C GLU A 137 23.92 -1.44 -4.92
N SER A 138 24.12 -0.75 -6.05
CA SER A 138 23.02 -0.26 -6.89
C SER A 138 22.09 -1.37 -7.35
N SER A 139 22.62 -2.57 -7.63
CA SER A 139 21.80 -3.73 -8.00
C SER A 139 20.91 -4.23 -6.84
N ARG A 140 21.34 -4.09 -5.58
CA ARG A 140 20.50 -4.42 -4.41
C ARG A 140 19.43 -3.38 -4.19
N GLU A 141 19.77 -2.10 -4.34
CA GLU A 141 18.81 -1.00 -4.25
C GLU A 141 17.72 -1.11 -5.33
N LEU A 142 18.11 -1.45 -6.56
CA LEU A 142 17.18 -1.71 -7.66
C LEU A 142 16.18 -2.81 -7.34
N ARG A 143 16.64 -3.95 -6.79
CA ARG A 143 15.74 -5.04 -6.37
C ARG A 143 14.76 -4.57 -5.30
N THR A 144 15.23 -3.79 -4.34
CA THR A 144 14.40 -3.25 -3.25
C THR A 144 13.35 -2.28 -3.80
N ALA A 145 13.74 -1.37 -4.70
CA ALA A 145 12.82 -0.44 -5.35
C ALA A 145 11.77 -1.18 -6.19
N LYS A 146 12.18 -2.20 -6.95
CA LYS A 146 11.27 -3.06 -7.73
C LYS A 146 10.26 -3.79 -6.84
N GLN A 147 10.71 -4.34 -5.71
CA GLN A 147 9.83 -5.00 -4.73
C GLN A 147 8.83 -4.02 -4.13
N LYS A 148 9.25 -2.78 -3.80
CA LYS A 148 8.35 -1.74 -3.30
C LYS A 148 7.25 -1.41 -4.32
N VAL A 149 7.62 -1.18 -5.58
CA VAL A 149 6.64 -0.92 -6.66
C VAL A 149 5.70 -2.10 -6.86
N HIS A 150 6.25 -3.32 -6.90
CA HIS A 150 5.43 -4.52 -7.03
C HIS A 150 4.42 -4.63 -5.89
N ALA A 151 4.80 -4.36 -4.64
CA ALA A 151 3.87 -4.37 -3.52
C ALA A 151 2.70 -3.40 -3.71
N PHE A 152 2.95 -2.18 -4.21
CA PHE A 152 1.88 -1.22 -4.48
C PHE A 152 0.98 -1.63 -5.65
N ILE A 153 1.55 -2.18 -6.72
CA ILE A 153 0.82 -2.49 -7.96
C ILE A 153 0.12 -3.86 -7.88
N SER A 154 0.72 -4.87 -7.26
CA SER A 154 0.18 -6.24 -7.17
C SER A 154 -0.97 -6.39 -6.16
N ILE A 155 -1.05 -5.50 -5.15
CA ILE A 155 -2.24 -5.42 -4.26
C ILE A 155 -3.51 -5.11 -5.07
N ALA A 156 -3.39 -4.52 -6.26
CA ALA A 156 -4.52 -4.25 -7.13
C ALA A 156 -4.95 -5.46 -7.99
N GLU A 157 -4.05 -6.39 -8.30
CA GLU A 157 -4.27 -7.51 -9.24
C GLU A 157 -4.99 -8.69 -8.56
N GLU A 158 -4.74 -8.92 -7.26
CA GLU A 158 -5.39 -9.99 -6.49
C GLU A 158 -6.89 -9.72 -6.22
N ARG A 159 -7.35 -8.46 -6.39
CA ARG A 159 -8.75 -8.05 -6.18
C ARG A 159 -9.60 -8.12 -7.45
N THR A 160 -9.01 -8.14 -8.64
CA THR A 160 -9.76 -8.26 -9.91
C THR A 160 -10.00 -9.70 -10.34
N HIS A 161 -9.26 -10.67 -9.78
CA HIS A 161 -9.35 -12.08 -10.15
C HIS A 161 -9.94 -13.03 -9.11
N LYS A 162 -10.38 -12.54 -7.94
CA LYS A 162 -11.23 -13.36 -7.06
C LYS A 162 -12.66 -13.33 -7.60
N PRO A 163 -13.21 -14.44 -8.13
CA PRO A 163 -14.65 -14.53 -8.30
C PRO A 163 -15.27 -14.34 -6.92
N ALA A 164 -16.33 -13.53 -6.86
CA ALA A 164 -17.22 -13.53 -5.71
C ALA A 164 -17.66 -14.98 -5.50
N ARG A 165 -17.15 -15.63 -4.46
CA ARG A 165 -17.67 -16.92 -4.01
C ARG A 165 -19.03 -16.63 -3.38
N GLY A 166 -20.06 -16.68 -4.21
CA GLY A 166 -21.45 -16.91 -3.83
C GLY A 166 -21.82 -18.33 -4.21
#